data_AF-A0A366HSG2-F1
#
_entry.id   AF-A0A366HSG2-F1
#
_cell.length_a   1.000
_cell.length_b   1.000
_cell.length_c   1.000
_cell.angle_alpha   90.00
_cell.angle_beta   90.00
_cell.angle_gamma   90.00
#
_symmetry.space_group_name_H-M   'P 1'
#
loop_
_entity.id
_entity.type
_entity.pdbx_description
1 polymer ?
#
loop_
_entity_poly.entity_id
_entity_poly.type
_entity_poly.pdbx_seq_one_letter_code
_entity_poly.pdbx_strand_id
1 'polypeptide(L)'
;MQYHVSRNGHQLGKVSEADLRAGFAEGHFLATDLVWRDGMAQWTPLGEVLKTPATGPSLVKSGSSSGAPAIRAASATGNNTLPAGAAPASGLALTSLISGITSIVLCGLGGIATLTAIITGHMALSRINKAGGISPRKGMAVTGLILGYVSIVTAIFGIAITASMAIPVFAKIQEKGIITKQISLARQAQVACQIYAADNGGKYPATLEELVGQGILTPEIMKELDSLKPPGWVGEPGFEYLGEGKNDTALAETEILVSRAESRRGERIVGRHDGSVMLEKRDE
;
A
#
# COMPACT_ATOMS: atom_id res chain seq x y z
N MET A 1 -31.64 35.87 -29.26
CA MET A 1 -30.74 34.72 -29.50
C MET A 1 -29.92 34.49 -28.23
N GLN A 2 -29.57 33.24 -27.90
CA GLN A 2 -28.81 32.93 -26.67
C GLN A 2 -27.32 32.73 -27.00
N TYR A 3 -26.45 33.25 -26.14
CA TYR A 3 -25.00 33.12 -26.21
C TYR A 3 -24.51 32.30 -25.02
N HIS A 4 -23.61 31.36 -25.27
CA HIS A 4 -22.84 30.70 -24.23
C HIS A 4 -21.62 31.58 -23.90
N VAL A 5 -21.38 31.85 -22.62
CA VAL A 5 -20.23 32.64 -22.16
C VAL A 5 -19.28 31.76 -21.37
N SER A 6 -17.97 31.94 -21.57
CA SER A 6 -16.93 31.28 -20.80
C SER A 6 -15.78 32.25 -20.47
N ARG A 7 -15.21 32.08 -19.27
CA ARG A 7 -14.07 32.87 -18.78
C ARG A 7 -13.02 31.91 -18.24
N ASN A 8 -11.79 31.98 -18.78
CA ASN A 8 -10.68 31.10 -18.40
C ASN A 8 -11.01 29.60 -18.43
N GLY A 9 -11.82 29.17 -19.40
CA GLY A 9 -12.22 27.76 -19.55
C GLY A 9 -13.40 27.31 -18.68
N HIS A 10 -13.96 28.19 -17.84
CA HIS A 10 -15.15 27.89 -17.04
C HIS A 10 -16.41 28.48 -17.70
N GLN A 11 -17.42 27.66 -17.96
CA GLN A 11 -18.65 28.08 -18.64
C GLN A 11 -19.56 28.81 -17.63
N LEU A 12 -19.82 30.10 -17.87
CA LEU A 12 -20.62 30.97 -16.99
C LEU A 12 -22.13 30.83 -17.22
N GLY A 13 -22.54 30.16 -18.29
CA GLY A 13 -23.93 29.84 -18.60
C GLY A 13 -24.40 30.36 -19.96
N LYS A 14 -25.70 30.20 -20.22
CA LYS A 14 -26.39 30.75 -21.39
C LYS A 14 -27.00 32.10 -21.03
N VAL A 15 -26.60 33.16 -21.72
CA VAL A 15 -27.05 34.54 -21.49
C VAL A 15 -27.73 35.05 -22.76
N SER A 16 -28.79 35.84 -22.64
CA SER A 16 -29.42 36.44 -23.82
C SER A 16 -28.52 37.55 -24.38
N GLU A 17 -28.59 37.81 -25.68
CA GLU A 17 -27.80 38.87 -26.32
C GLU A 17 -28.00 40.26 -25.67
N ALA A 18 -29.22 40.55 -25.22
CA ALA A 18 -29.56 41.81 -24.55
C ALA A 18 -28.87 41.92 -23.19
N ASP A 19 -28.93 40.86 -22.38
CA ASP A 19 -28.31 40.81 -21.05
C ASP A 19 -26.78 40.81 -21.13
N LEU A 20 -26.23 40.19 -22.17
CA LEU A 20 -24.80 40.15 -22.44
C LEU A 20 -24.24 41.52 -22.84
N ARG A 21 -25.02 42.31 -23.59
CA ARG A 21 -24.66 43.68 -23.97
C ARG A 21 -24.81 44.65 -22.81
N ALA A 22 -25.87 44.51 -22.01
CA ALA A 22 -26.08 45.25 -20.77
C ALA A 22 -24.97 44.95 -19.74
N GLY A 23 -24.69 43.67 -19.50
CA GLY A 23 -23.64 43.23 -18.57
C GLY A 23 -22.22 43.60 -19.02
N PHE A 24 -21.96 43.77 -20.32
CA PHE A 24 -20.70 44.33 -20.80
C PHE A 24 -20.59 45.84 -20.50
N ALA A 25 -21.67 46.60 -20.70
CA ALA A 25 -21.71 48.03 -20.39
C ALA A 25 -21.58 48.29 -18.88
N GLU A 26 -22.10 47.40 -18.05
CA GLU A 26 -22.01 47.44 -16.59
C GLU A 26 -20.67 46.91 -16.03
N GLY A 27 -19.84 46.27 -16.87
CA GLY A 27 -18.55 45.71 -16.46
C GLY A 27 -18.60 44.31 -15.84
N HIS A 28 -19.77 43.66 -15.82
CA HIS A 28 -19.93 42.26 -15.40
C HIS A 28 -19.23 41.29 -16.36
N PHE A 29 -19.23 41.61 -17.65
CA PHE A 29 -18.49 40.88 -18.68
C PHE A 29 -17.29 41.68 -19.19
N LEU A 30 -16.18 40.98 -19.41
CA LEU A 30 -14.93 41.55 -19.92
C LEU A 30 -14.84 41.36 -21.43
N ALA A 31 -14.12 42.24 -22.11
CA ALA A 31 -13.93 42.13 -23.56
C ALA A 31 -13.21 40.83 -23.98
N THR A 32 -12.46 40.23 -23.05
CA THR A 32 -11.73 38.97 -23.19
C THR A 32 -12.58 37.73 -22.94
N ASP A 33 -13.82 37.87 -22.46
CA ASP A 33 -14.69 36.73 -22.22
C ASP A 33 -15.03 36.05 -23.54
N LEU A 34 -14.97 34.73 -23.59
CA LEU A 34 -15.21 33.97 -24.80
C LEU A 34 -16.69 33.65 -24.91
N VAL A 35 -17.28 34.00 -26.04
CA VAL A 35 -18.69 33.75 -26.33
C VAL A 35 -18.86 32.87 -27.55
N TRP A 36 -19.89 32.04 -27.53
CA TRP A 36 -20.25 31.15 -28.62
C TRP A 36 -21.76 31.07 -28.79
N ARG A 37 -22.21 30.97 -30.04
CA ARG A 37 -23.61 30.76 -30.41
C ARG A 37 -23.72 29.71 -31.50
N ASP A 38 -24.90 29.10 -31.63
CA ASP A 38 -25.21 28.21 -32.74
C ASP A 38 -24.97 28.93 -34.08
N GLY A 39 -24.05 28.39 -34.88
CA GLY A 39 -23.60 28.97 -36.15
C GLY A 39 -22.22 29.67 -36.12
N MET A 40 -21.54 29.80 -34.98
CA MET A 40 -20.14 30.24 -34.93
C MET A 40 -19.18 29.05 -35.06
N ALA A 41 -18.18 29.17 -35.94
CA ALA A 41 -17.17 28.14 -36.14
C ALA A 41 -16.25 27.91 -34.92
N GLN A 42 -16.07 28.93 -34.08
CA GLN A 42 -15.21 28.89 -32.89
C GLN A 42 -15.64 29.92 -31.84
N TRP A 43 -15.24 29.71 -30.59
CA TRP A 43 -15.43 30.68 -29.50
C TRP A 43 -14.72 32.00 -29.83
N THR A 44 -15.44 33.10 -29.74
CA THR A 44 -14.93 34.43 -30.12
C THR A 44 -14.97 35.37 -28.92
N PRO A 45 -13.97 36.25 -28.71
CA PRO A 45 -14.01 37.23 -27.62
C PRO A 45 -15.23 38.15 -27.72
N LEU A 46 -15.85 38.43 -26.58
CA LEU A 46 -17.05 39.25 -26.44
C LEU A 46 -16.86 40.65 -27.05
N GLY A 47 -15.67 41.24 -26.87
CA GLY A 47 -15.34 42.53 -27.45
C GLY A 47 -15.35 42.56 -28.99
N GLU A 48 -15.12 41.43 -29.66
CA GLU A 48 -15.18 41.34 -31.12
C GLU A 48 -16.62 41.13 -31.62
N VAL A 49 -17.42 40.35 -30.88
CA VAL A 49 -18.84 40.10 -31.19
C VAL A 49 -19.69 41.36 -31.03
N LEU A 50 -19.40 42.20 -30.03
CA LEU A 50 -20.14 43.45 -29.82
C LEU A 50 -19.72 44.58 -30.78
N LYS A 51 -18.53 44.47 -31.38
CA LYS A 51 -18.00 45.43 -32.38
C LYS A 51 -18.47 45.14 -33.80
N THR A 52 -19.04 43.98 -34.07
CA THR A 52 -19.51 43.61 -35.42
C THR A 52 -20.97 44.01 -35.62
N PRO A 53 -21.29 45.05 -36.41
CA PRO A 53 -22.60 45.13 -37.03
C PRO A 53 -22.73 43.95 -38.00
N ALA A 54 -23.84 43.20 -37.90
CA ALA A 54 -24.08 42.02 -38.71
C ALA A 54 -23.98 42.33 -40.21
N THR A 55 -22.95 41.82 -40.91
CA THR A 55 -22.93 41.46 -42.35
C THR A 55 -21.59 40.79 -42.72
N GLY A 56 -21.65 39.53 -43.18
CA GLY A 56 -20.78 38.94 -44.23
C GLY A 56 -19.29 38.65 -43.94
N PRO A 57 -18.69 37.62 -44.57
CA PRO A 57 -17.34 37.14 -44.24
C PRO A 57 -16.26 37.86 -45.04
N SER A 58 -15.10 38.18 -44.43
CA SER A 58 -13.85 38.33 -45.18
C SER A 58 -12.57 38.21 -44.33
N LEU A 59 -11.84 37.14 -44.63
CA LEU A 59 -10.39 37.00 -44.82
C LEU A 59 -9.41 38.03 -44.18
N VAL A 60 -8.56 37.47 -43.31
CA VAL A 60 -7.09 37.63 -43.16
C VAL A 60 -6.47 39.03 -43.32
N LYS A 61 -5.78 39.52 -42.28
CA LYS A 61 -4.46 40.17 -42.46
C LYS A 61 -3.57 40.17 -41.21
N SER A 62 -2.41 39.52 -41.33
CA SER A 62 -1.21 39.74 -40.51
C SER A 62 -0.61 41.12 -40.74
N GLY A 63 -0.03 41.73 -39.71
CA GLY A 63 0.75 42.96 -39.84
C GLY A 63 1.40 43.40 -38.52
N SER A 64 2.63 42.95 -38.30
CA SER A 64 3.58 43.39 -37.28
C SER A 64 4.28 44.70 -37.66
N SER A 65 4.48 45.64 -36.72
CA SER A 65 5.81 46.21 -36.36
C SER A 65 5.75 47.48 -35.47
N SER A 66 6.64 47.45 -34.47
CA SER A 66 7.50 48.51 -33.88
C SER A 66 7.03 49.95 -33.62
N GLY A 67 7.40 50.42 -32.42
CA GLY A 67 8.07 51.72 -32.26
C GLY A 67 7.53 52.62 -31.14
N ALA A 68 8.27 52.71 -30.03
CA ALA A 68 8.06 53.68 -28.95
C ALA A 68 8.33 55.14 -29.38
N PRO A 69 7.87 56.13 -28.60
CA PRO A 69 8.85 56.95 -27.88
C PRO A 69 8.45 57.35 -26.43
N ALA A 70 9.46 57.58 -25.59
CA ALA A 70 9.39 58.37 -24.33
C ALA A 70 9.68 59.86 -24.68
N ILE A 71 9.34 60.93 -23.94
CA ILE A 71 9.57 61.30 -22.52
C ILE A 71 8.70 62.55 -22.21
N ARG A 72 8.15 62.71 -20.98
CA ARG A 72 8.38 63.86 -20.04
C ARG A 72 7.46 63.87 -18.78
N ALA A 73 8.10 64.25 -17.67
CA ALA A 73 7.70 64.29 -16.25
C ALA A 73 6.65 65.40 -15.91
N ALA A 74 6.06 65.57 -14.71
CA ALA A 74 6.43 65.25 -13.34
C ALA A 74 5.23 65.37 -12.34
N SER A 75 5.41 64.77 -11.15
CA SER A 75 4.88 65.09 -9.80
C SER A 75 3.37 65.02 -9.50
N ALA A 76 2.99 64.01 -8.72
CA ALA A 76 2.03 64.14 -7.62
C ALA A 76 2.47 63.24 -6.45
N THR A 77 2.90 63.89 -5.37
CA THR A 77 3.18 63.30 -4.06
C THR A 77 1.88 62.81 -3.43
N GLY A 78 1.82 61.54 -3.03
CA GLY A 78 0.70 60.97 -2.29
C GLY A 78 1.07 59.63 -1.70
N ASN A 79 1.46 59.63 -0.42
CA ASN A 79 1.74 58.43 0.37
C ASN A 79 0.52 57.49 0.41
N ASN A 80 0.73 56.20 0.16
CA ASN A 80 0.10 55.17 0.99
C ASN A 80 0.85 53.83 0.91
N THR A 81 1.41 53.44 2.05
CA THR A 81 1.87 52.10 2.41
C THR A 81 0.69 51.12 2.52
N LEU A 82 0.68 50.05 1.72
CA LEU A 82 -0.01 48.79 2.04
C LEU A 82 0.80 47.60 1.45
N PRO A 83 0.99 46.49 2.21
CA PRO A 83 1.79 45.35 1.76
C PRO A 83 1.07 44.60 0.65
N ALA A 84 1.76 44.38 -0.48
CA ALA A 84 1.27 43.52 -1.55
C ALA A 84 0.97 42.13 -0.99
N GLY A 85 -0.29 41.73 -1.14
CA GLY A 85 -0.89 40.57 -0.49
C GLY A 85 -0.10 39.28 -0.70
N ALA A 86 -0.08 38.48 0.37
CA ALA A 86 0.22 37.07 0.31
C ALA A 86 -0.59 36.42 -0.83
N ALA A 87 0.10 35.99 -1.89
CA ALA A 87 -0.48 35.11 -2.88
C ALA A 87 -1.03 33.85 -2.17
N PRO A 88 -2.17 33.30 -2.59
CA PRO A 88 -2.82 32.21 -1.87
C PRO A 88 -1.84 31.05 -1.76
N ALA A 89 -1.63 30.57 -0.53
CA ALA A 89 -0.92 29.33 -0.25
C ALA A 89 -1.72 28.17 -0.86
N SER A 90 -1.60 28.02 -2.18
CA SER A 90 -2.42 27.12 -2.99
C SER A 90 -2.15 25.69 -2.55
N GLY A 91 -3.22 24.89 -2.45
CA GLY A 91 -3.28 23.58 -1.80
C GLY A 91 -2.24 22.53 -2.18
N LEU A 92 -1.33 22.83 -3.12
CA LEU A 92 -0.17 22.02 -3.46
C LEU A 92 0.80 21.79 -2.29
N ALA A 93 1.07 22.82 -1.48
CA ALA A 93 1.93 22.67 -0.30
C ALA A 93 1.28 21.79 0.77
N LEU A 94 -0.03 21.96 0.98
CA LEU A 94 -0.84 21.13 1.86
C LEU A 94 -0.93 19.68 1.34
N THR A 95 -1.10 19.46 0.02
CA THR A 95 -1.08 18.12 -0.56
C THR A 95 0.29 17.45 -0.50
N SER A 96 1.40 18.20 -0.58
CA SER A 96 2.74 17.64 -0.39
C SER A 96 3.06 17.33 1.08
N LEU A 97 2.48 18.09 2.02
CA LEU A 97 2.60 17.82 3.45
C LEU A 97 1.76 16.59 3.83
N ILE A 98 0.52 16.52 3.35
CA ILE A 98 -0.36 15.36 3.55
C ILE A 98 0.22 14.12 2.88
N SER A 99 0.75 14.22 1.65
CA SER A 99 1.44 13.10 0.99
C SER A 99 2.71 12.68 1.74
N GLY A 100 3.44 13.59 2.38
CA GLY A 100 4.60 13.27 3.21
C GLY A 100 4.22 12.54 4.51
N ILE A 101 3.15 12.98 5.17
CA ILE A 101 2.62 12.37 6.40
C ILE A 101 1.97 11.01 6.09
N THR A 102 1.17 10.92 5.03
CA THR A 102 0.59 9.65 4.57
C THR A 102 1.66 8.68 4.11
N SER A 103 2.76 9.15 3.49
CA SER A 103 3.90 8.29 3.13
C SER A 103 4.56 7.65 4.37
N ILE A 104 4.72 8.40 5.47
CA ILE A 104 5.23 7.87 6.73
C ILE A 104 4.26 6.86 7.37
N VAL A 105 2.94 7.08 7.26
CA VAL A 105 1.91 6.19 7.82
C VAL A 105 1.68 4.93 6.96
N LEU A 106 1.85 5.01 5.64
CA LEU A 106 1.62 3.90 4.70
C LEU A 106 2.87 3.02 4.45
N CYS A 107 4.07 3.48 4.85
CA CYS A 107 5.34 2.74 4.72
C CYS A 107 5.40 1.46 5.61
N GLY A 108 4.35 1.15 6.36
CA GLY A 108 4.19 -0.15 7.02
C GLY A 108 3.60 -1.26 6.14
N LEU A 109 2.70 -0.95 5.19
CA LEU A 109 1.98 -1.95 4.39
C LEU A 109 1.36 -1.31 3.14
N GLY A 110 1.96 -1.43 1.95
CA GLY A 110 1.26 -1.06 0.71
C GLY A 110 2.13 -0.85 -0.52
N GLY A 111 2.65 -1.93 -1.11
CA GLY A 111 3.53 -1.90 -2.29
C GLY A 111 2.94 -1.33 -3.59
N ILE A 112 1.67 -0.90 -3.62
CA ILE A 112 1.04 -0.30 -4.82
C ILE A 112 1.07 1.24 -4.75
N ALA A 113 0.99 1.83 -3.55
CA ALA A 113 0.98 3.28 -3.38
C ALA A 113 2.34 3.95 -3.66
N THR A 114 3.43 3.19 -3.51
CA THR A 114 4.81 3.66 -3.73
C THR A 114 5.08 3.98 -5.20
N LEU A 115 4.60 3.14 -6.12
CA LEU A 115 4.80 3.33 -7.56
C LEU A 115 4.09 4.58 -8.08
N THR A 116 2.85 4.84 -7.63
CA THR A 116 2.09 6.05 -8.02
C THR A 116 2.74 7.33 -7.45
N ALA A 117 3.29 7.26 -6.24
CA ALA A 117 3.99 8.38 -5.61
C ALA A 117 5.30 8.74 -6.32
N ILE A 118 6.09 7.74 -6.73
CA ILE A 118 7.36 7.96 -7.47
C ILE A 118 7.10 8.59 -8.85
N ILE A 119 6.11 8.08 -9.59
CA ILE A 119 5.76 8.60 -10.93
C ILE A 119 5.26 10.05 -10.83
N THR A 120 4.41 10.33 -9.85
CA THR A 120 3.83 11.67 -9.65
C THR A 120 4.90 12.68 -9.20
N GLY A 121 5.87 12.25 -8.38
CA GLY A 121 7.02 13.06 -7.98
C GLY A 121 7.91 13.49 -9.15
N HIS A 122 8.20 12.57 -10.08
CA HIS A 122 9.01 12.90 -11.28
C HIS A 122 8.29 13.82 -12.26
N MET A 123 6.95 13.72 -12.39
CA MET A 123 6.16 14.63 -13.24
C MET A 123 6.09 16.05 -12.65
N ALA A 124 6.09 16.20 -11.33
CA ALA A 124 6.15 17.51 -10.68
C ALA A 124 7.52 18.18 -10.91
N LEU A 125 8.62 17.41 -10.84
CA LEU A 125 9.98 17.93 -11.01
C LEU A 125 10.28 18.36 -12.46
N SER A 126 9.80 17.59 -13.44
CA SER A 126 9.97 17.90 -14.88
C SER A 126 9.19 19.15 -15.32
N ARG A 127 8.06 19.47 -14.67
CA ARG A 127 7.31 20.72 -14.92
C ARG A 127 8.00 21.95 -14.32
N ILE A 128 8.73 21.79 -13.21
CA ILE A 128 9.52 22.86 -12.59
C ILE A 128 10.76 23.19 -13.44
N ASN A 129 11.43 22.18 -14.01
CA ASN A 129 12.60 22.37 -14.89
C ASN A 129 12.25 22.99 -16.26
N LYS A 130 11.03 22.77 -16.79
CA LYS A 130 10.60 23.34 -18.09
C LYS A 130 10.23 24.83 -18.02
N ALA A 131 9.95 25.36 -16.83
CA ALA A 131 9.65 26.78 -16.62
C ALA A 131 10.95 27.58 -16.38
N GLY A 132 11.72 27.81 -17.45
CA GLY A 132 12.97 28.56 -17.39
C GLY A 132 12.79 30.01 -16.94
N GLY A 133 13.41 30.37 -15.82
CA GLY A 133 13.50 31.75 -15.34
C GLY A 133 14.02 31.83 -13.90
N ILE A 134 14.98 32.72 -13.64
CA ILE A 134 15.55 32.96 -12.31
C ILE A 134 14.42 33.41 -11.38
N SER A 135 14.08 32.60 -10.39
CA SER A 135 13.03 32.91 -9.42
C SER A 135 13.46 32.50 -8.01
N PRO A 136 13.05 33.24 -6.96
CA PRO A 136 13.32 32.94 -5.53
C PRO A 136 12.89 31.53 -5.07
N ARG A 137 12.17 30.82 -5.95
CA ARG A 137 11.68 29.45 -5.86
C ARG A 137 12.76 28.36 -5.99
N LYS A 138 14.00 28.71 -6.38
CA LYS A 138 15.13 27.77 -6.47
C LYS A 138 15.49 27.16 -5.10
N GLY A 139 15.38 27.96 -4.02
CA GLY A 139 15.57 27.47 -2.64
C GLY A 139 14.54 26.43 -2.24
N MET A 140 13.25 26.67 -2.54
CA MET A 140 12.15 25.74 -2.24
C MET A 140 12.28 24.40 -2.97
N ALA A 141 12.75 24.42 -4.23
CA ALA A 141 13.00 23.19 -4.99
C ALA A 141 14.20 22.39 -4.44
N VAL A 142 15.27 23.07 -4.01
CA VAL A 142 16.44 22.43 -3.38
C VAL A 142 16.08 21.84 -2.02
N THR A 143 15.29 22.53 -1.20
CA THR A 143 14.80 22.00 0.07
C THR A 143 13.95 20.73 -0.13
N GLY A 144 13.11 20.70 -1.16
CA GLY A 144 12.34 19.50 -1.52
C GLY A 144 13.23 18.30 -1.91
N LEU A 145 14.31 18.55 -2.66
CA LEU A 145 15.27 17.52 -3.04
C LEU A 145 16.05 16.99 -1.82
N ILE A 146 16.49 17.89 -0.93
CA ILE A 146 17.18 17.52 0.32
C ILE A 146 16.25 16.69 1.21
N LEU A 147 15.00 17.12 1.40
CA LEU A 147 14.03 16.38 2.21
C LEU A 147 13.70 15.00 1.58
N GLY A 148 13.70 14.93 0.24
CA GLY A 148 13.60 13.67 -0.51
C GLY A 148 14.76 12.72 -0.22
N TYR A 149 16.00 13.17 -0.34
CA TYR A 149 17.18 12.34 0.01
C TYR A 149 17.17 11.93 1.48
N VAL A 150 16.83 12.84 2.40
CA VAL A 150 16.67 12.51 3.82
C VAL A 150 15.63 11.41 4.02
N SER A 151 14.48 11.49 3.34
CA SER A 151 13.44 10.46 3.44
C SER A 151 13.88 9.09 2.90
N ILE A 152 14.67 9.06 1.81
CA ILE A 152 15.24 7.82 1.27
C ILE A 152 16.23 7.21 2.27
N VAL A 153 17.11 8.03 2.84
CA VAL A 153 18.06 7.58 3.85
C VAL A 153 17.31 7.03 5.08
N THR A 154 16.32 7.76 5.60
CA THR A 154 15.48 7.28 6.72
C THR A 154 14.74 5.99 6.38
N ALA A 155 14.23 5.83 5.16
CA ALA A 155 13.57 4.60 4.71
C ALA A 155 14.55 3.41 4.65
N ILE A 156 15.77 3.61 4.14
CA ILE A 156 16.82 2.59 4.12
C ILE A 156 17.15 2.14 5.56
N PHE A 157 17.33 3.09 6.49
CA PHE A 157 17.54 2.77 7.90
C PHE A 157 16.35 2.02 8.51
N GLY A 158 15.11 2.44 8.21
CA GLY A 158 13.89 1.78 8.69
C GLY A 158 13.74 0.34 8.19
N ILE A 159 14.05 0.09 6.91
CA ILE A 159 14.05 -1.26 6.34
C ILE A 159 15.14 -2.11 7.00
N ALA A 160 16.34 -1.58 7.20
CA ALA A 160 17.43 -2.31 7.86
C ALA A 160 17.06 -2.71 9.30
N ILE A 161 16.46 -1.82 10.07
CA ILE A 161 15.99 -2.11 11.44
C ILE A 161 14.91 -3.20 11.40
N THR A 162 13.90 -3.05 10.55
CA THR A 162 12.78 -4.02 10.48
C THR A 162 13.27 -5.40 10.02
N ALA A 163 14.16 -5.45 9.02
CA ALA A 163 14.77 -6.69 8.56
C ALA A 163 15.60 -7.36 9.67
N SER A 164 16.35 -6.58 10.45
CA SER A 164 17.15 -7.12 11.57
C SER A 164 16.28 -7.76 12.66
N MET A 165 15.08 -7.22 12.93
CA MET A 165 14.14 -7.79 13.89
C MET A 165 13.38 -9.01 13.33
N ALA A 166 13.18 -9.07 12.01
CA ALA A 166 12.43 -10.15 11.37
C ALA A 166 13.16 -11.51 11.42
N ILE A 167 14.49 -11.52 11.26
CA ILE A 167 15.31 -12.75 11.24
C ILE A 167 15.11 -13.62 12.50
N PRO A 168 15.29 -13.11 13.74
CA PRO A 168 15.13 -13.93 14.95
C PRO A 168 13.68 -14.35 15.18
N VAL A 169 12.69 -13.56 14.74
CA VAL A 169 11.27 -13.91 14.86
C VAL A 169 10.92 -15.07 13.93
N PHE A 170 11.39 -15.04 12.69
CA PHE A 170 11.15 -16.11 11.72
C PHE A 170 11.71 -17.46 12.20
N ALA A 171 12.93 -17.47 12.75
CA ALA A 171 13.53 -18.68 13.31
C ALA A 171 12.68 -19.27 14.45
N LYS A 172 12.20 -18.43 15.39
CA LYS A 172 11.32 -18.87 16.49
C LYS A 172 9.96 -19.39 15.99
N ILE A 173 9.41 -18.79 14.93
CA ILE A 173 8.15 -19.24 14.32
C ILE A 173 8.33 -20.61 13.67
N GLN A 174 9.44 -20.84 12.95
CA GLN A 174 9.72 -22.15 12.34
C GLN A 174 9.88 -23.25 13.38
N GLU A 175 10.59 -22.99 14.48
CA GLU A 175 10.75 -23.94 15.59
C GLU A 175 9.40 -24.39 16.16
N LYS A 176 8.53 -23.42 16.49
CA LYS A 176 7.16 -23.71 16.93
C LYS A 176 6.34 -24.47 15.89
N GLY A 177 6.55 -24.17 14.61
CA GLY A 177 5.91 -24.87 13.49
C GLY A 177 6.30 -26.36 13.44
N ILE A 178 7.58 -26.69 13.61
CA ILE A 178 8.06 -28.08 13.60
C ILE A 178 7.50 -28.86 14.80
N ILE A 179 7.49 -28.27 16.00
CA ILE A 179 6.91 -28.90 17.20
C ILE A 179 5.40 -29.13 16.99
N THR A 180 4.68 -28.14 16.46
CA THR A 180 3.24 -28.26 16.16
C THR A 180 2.98 -29.37 15.13
N LYS A 181 3.83 -29.48 14.11
CA LYS A 181 3.76 -30.56 13.11
C LYS A 181 3.96 -31.93 13.75
N GLN A 182 4.96 -32.08 14.62
CA GLN A 182 5.18 -33.33 15.35
C GLN A 182 3.97 -33.72 16.22
N ILE A 183 3.39 -32.77 16.95
CA ILE A 183 2.17 -33.01 17.75
C ILE A 183 1.01 -33.47 16.85
N SER A 184 0.85 -32.86 15.67
CA SER A 184 -0.18 -33.25 14.70
C SER A 184 0.03 -34.66 14.15
N LEU A 185 1.26 -35.02 13.78
CA LEU A 185 1.59 -36.37 13.30
C LEU A 185 1.38 -37.43 14.38
N ALA A 186 1.79 -37.13 15.62
CA ALA A 186 1.54 -38.00 16.77
C ALA A 186 0.04 -38.22 16.98
N ARG A 187 -0.79 -37.16 16.92
CA ARG A 187 -2.26 -37.29 16.99
C ARG A 187 -2.82 -38.16 15.87
N GLN A 188 -2.35 -38.01 14.64
CA GLN A 188 -2.78 -38.83 13.51
C GLN A 188 -2.45 -40.31 13.73
N ALA A 189 -1.24 -40.62 14.20
CA ALA A 189 -0.84 -41.99 14.52
C ALA A 189 -1.68 -42.58 15.67
N GLN A 190 -1.98 -41.80 16.71
CA GLN A 190 -2.84 -42.26 17.81
C GLN A 190 -4.28 -42.51 17.39
N VAL A 191 -4.88 -41.62 16.61
CA VAL A 191 -6.22 -41.81 16.07
C VAL A 191 -6.24 -43.05 15.17
N ALA A 192 -5.19 -43.27 14.37
CA ALA A 192 -5.06 -44.50 13.58
C ALA A 192 -5.00 -45.76 14.47
N CYS A 193 -4.29 -45.71 15.61
CA CYS A 193 -4.30 -46.81 16.58
C CYS A 193 -5.72 -47.05 17.15
N GLN A 194 -6.47 -45.99 17.47
CA GLN A 194 -7.85 -46.10 17.96
C GLN A 194 -8.80 -46.68 16.90
N ILE A 195 -8.67 -46.28 15.64
CA ILE A 195 -9.44 -46.85 14.52
C ILE A 195 -9.12 -48.34 14.39
N TYR A 196 -7.84 -48.71 14.39
CA TYR A 196 -7.43 -50.11 14.35
C TYR A 196 -8.01 -50.90 15.52
N ALA A 197 -7.96 -50.37 16.74
CA ALA A 197 -8.50 -51.03 17.92
C ALA A 197 -10.00 -51.28 17.80
N ALA A 198 -10.77 -50.33 17.26
CA ALA A 198 -12.20 -50.51 17.04
C ALA A 198 -12.51 -51.72 16.15
N ASP A 199 -11.66 -52.00 15.15
CA ASP A 199 -11.83 -53.13 14.23
C ASP A 199 -11.20 -54.44 14.74
N ASN A 200 -10.27 -54.37 15.70
CA ASN A 200 -9.47 -55.51 16.20
C ASN A 200 -9.78 -55.88 17.67
N GLY A 201 -11.05 -55.74 18.08
CA GLY A 201 -11.52 -56.16 19.40
C GLY A 201 -10.89 -55.38 20.55
N GLY A 202 -10.68 -54.08 20.33
CA GLY A 202 -10.11 -53.14 21.28
C GLY A 202 -8.58 -53.15 21.37
N LYS A 203 -7.89 -54.05 20.67
CA LYS A 203 -6.42 -54.18 20.80
C LYS A 203 -5.69 -53.20 19.90
N TYR A 204 -4.67 -52.54 20.43
CA TYR A 204 -3.77 -51.73 19.62
C TYR A 204 -2.85 -52.59 18.75
N PRO A 205 -2.38 -52.04 17.61
CA PRO A 205 -1.50 -52.77 16.70
C PRO A 205 -0.17 -53.09 17.40
N ALA A 206 0.49 -54.18 16.99
CA ALA A 206 1.79 -54.53 17.55
C ALA A 206 2.85 -53.50 17.15
N THR A 207 2.78 -53.00 15.93
CA THR A 207 3.67 -51.95 15.42
C THR A 207 2.91 -50.96 14.53
N LEU A 208 3.44 -49.74 14.38
CA LEU A 208 2.79 -48.71 13.55
C LEU A 208 2.80 -49.06 12.05
N GLU A 209 3.69 -49.93 11.60
CA GLU A 209 3.75 -50.42 10.22
C GLU A 209 2.50 -51.23 9.85
N GLU A 210 1.87 -51.88 10.82
CA GLU A 210 0.63 -52.62 10.61
C GLU A 210 -0.51 -51.68 10.17
N LEU A 211 -0.55 -50.47 10.73
CA LEU A 211 -1.50 -49.43 10.34
C LEU A 211 -1.29 -48.98 8.88
N VAL A 212 -0.03 -48.96 8.43
CA VAL A 212 0.31 -48.67 7.03
C VAL A 212 -0.11 -49.83 6.13
N GLY A 213 0.12 -51.07 6.56
CA GLY A 213 -0.30 -52.27 5.83
C GLY A 213 -1.82 -52.37 5.64
N GLN A 214 -2.60 -51.89 6.61
CA GLN A 214 -4.06 -51.82 6.53
C GLN A 214 -4.59 -50.55 5.85
N GLY A 215 -3.72 -49.60 5.47
CA GLY A 215 -4.12 -48.34 4.84
C GLY A 215 -4.81 -47.34 5.77
N ILE A 216 -4.73 -47.53 7.10
CA ILE A 216 -5.24 -46.60 8.11
C ILE A 216 -4.30 -45.40 8.24
N LEU A 217 -2.99 -45.65 8.15
CA LEU A 217 -1.95 -44.63 8.15
C LEU A 217 -1.24 -44.60 6.79
N THR A 218 -0.93 -43.42 6.25
CA THR A 218 -0.20 -43.35 4.99
C THR A 218 1.31 -43.57 5.21
N PRO A 219 2.04 -44.16 4.24
CA PRO A 219 3.48 -44.33 4.36
C PRO A 219 4.24 -43.00 4.46
N GLU A 220 3.67 -41.92 3.93
CA GLU A 220 4.22 -40.57 4.06
C GLU A 220 4.17 -40.08 5.51
N ILE A 221 3.04 -40.27 6.20
CA ILE A 221 2.90 -39.88 7.61
C ILE A 221 3.88 -40.69 8.46
N MET A 222 4.00 -41.99 8.20
CA MET A 222 4.95 -42.86 8.91
C MET A 222 6.41 -42.38 8.73
N LYS A 223 6.80 -42.10 7.49
CA LYS A 223 8.14 -41.57 7.19
C LYS A 223 8.39 -40.21 7.84
N GLU A 224 7.40 -39.33 7.88
CA GLU A 224 7.52 -38.06 8.59
C GLU A 224 7.60 -38.27 10.10
N LEU A 225 6.85 -39.22 10.65
CA LEU A 225 6.86 -39.57 12.07
C LEU A 225 8.26 -40.03 12.50
N ASP A 226 8.99 -40.79 11.66
CA ASP A 226 10.35 -41.26 11.97
C ASP A 226 11.45 -40.23 11.74
N SER A 227 11.27 -39.33 10.78
CA SER A 227 12.34 -38.42 10.35
C SER A 227 12.29 -37.04 11.03
N LEU A 228 11.13 -36.63 11.56
CA LEU A 228 10.96 -35.30 12.09
C LEU A 228 11.63 -35.17 13.47
N LYS A 229 12.47 -34.14 13.62
CA LYS A 229 13.12 -33.77 14.88
C LYS A 229 13.21 -32.25 14.98
N PRO A 230 12.75 -31.62 16.08
CA PRO A 230 12.85 -30.18 16.21
C PRO A 230 14.31 -29.73 16.36
N PRO A 231 14.67 -28.56 15.81
CA PRO A 231 16.03 -28.07 15.88
C PRO A 231 16.45 -27.86 17.35
N GLY A 232 17.67 -28.28 17.68
CA GLY A 232 18.23 -28.11 19.02
C GLY A 232 17.80 -29.15 20.06
N TRP A 233 16.95 -30.12 19.70
CA TRP A 233 16.60 -31.27 20.53
C TRP A 233 17.72 -32.33 20.52
N VAL A 234 17.86 -33.07 21.63
CA VAL A 234 18.86 -34.13 21.84
C VAL A 234 18.19 -35.50 21.66
N GLY A 235 18.91 -36.51 21.18
CA GLY A 235 18.36 -37.86 20.91
C GLY A 235 18.06 -38.15 19.44
N GLU A 236 17.39 -39.26 19.17
CA GLU A 236 17.05 -39.72 17.82
C GLU A 236 15.78 -39.06 17.27
N PRO A 237 15.66 -38.87 15.95
CA PRO A 237 14.42 -38.37 15.35
C PRO A 237 13.26 -39.35 15.55
N GLY A 238 12.05 -38.80 15.52
CA GLY A 238 10.80 -39.52 15.55
C GLY A 238 10.30 -39.98 16.91
N PHE A 239 9.47 -41.03 16.90
CA PHE A 239 8.70 -41.46 18.06
C PHE A 239 8.98 -42.92 18.40
N GLU A 240 8.82 -43.23 19.68
CA GLU A 240 8.80 -44.56 20.26
C GLU A 240 7.33 -44.94 20.47
N TYR A 241 6.94 -46.07 19.89
CA TYR A 241 5.60 -46.60 20.02
C TYR A 241 5.51 -47.51 21.25
N LEU A 242 4.62 -47.16 22.17
CA LEU A 242 4.39 -47.87 23.43
C LEU A 242 2.98 -48.49 23.48
N GLY A 243 2.28 -48.54 22.35
CA GLY A 243 0.92 -49.10 22.25
C GLY A 243 0.85 -50.62 22.19
N GLU A 244 1.97 -51.31 21.96
CA GLU A 244 2.00 -52.78 21.89
C GLU A 244 1.44 -53.41 23.17
N GLY A 245 0.51 -54.36 23.01
CA GLY A 245 -0.14 -55.05 24.13
C GLY A 245 -1.17 -54.23 24.91
N LYS A 246 -1.38 -52.95 24.55
CA LYS A 246 -2.43 -52.10 25.13
C LYS A 246 -3.74 -52.24 24.36
N ASN A 247 -4.81 -51.74 24.97
CA ASN A 247 -6.15 -51.79 24.41
C ASN A 247 -6.91 -50.46 24.62
N ASP A 248 -8.10 -50.38 24.05
CA ASP A 248 -9.04 -49.26 24.12
C ASP A 248 -9.64 -49.02 25.52
N THR A 249 -9.41 -49.93 26.47
CA THR A 249 -9.78 -49.78 27.88
C THR A 249 -8.63 -49.30 28.77
N ALA A 250 -7.49 -48.94 28.17
CA ALA A 250 -6.35 -48.42 28.90
C ALA A 250 -6.71 -47.14 29.67
N LEU A 251 -5.98 -46.85 30.75
CA LEU A 251 -6.17 -45.61 31.48
C LEU A 251 -5.87 -44.41 30.57
N ALA A 252 -6.62 -43.32 30.74
CA ALA A 252 -6.46 -42.09 29.94
C ALA A 252 -5.01 -41.59 29.89
N GLU A 253 -4.27 -41.72 30.99
CA GLU A 253 -2.88 -41.28 31.13
C GLU A 253 -1.85 -42.22 30.48
N THR A 254 -2.30 -43.36 29.95
CA THR A 254 -1.39 -44.35 29.37
C THR A 254 -0.72 -43.78 28.13
N GLU A 255 0.60 -43.66 28.17
CA GLU A 255 1.40 -43.19 27.04
C GLU A 255 1.36 -44.21 25.90
N ILE A 256 1.01 -43.78 24.70
CA ILE A 256 0.98 -44.63 23.49
C ILE A 256 2.14 -44.29 22.56
N LEU A 257 2.54 -43.03 22.55
CA LEU A 257 3.57 -42.54 21.64
C LEU A 257 4.43 -41.48 22.34
N VAL A 258 5.74 -41.64 22.35
CA VAL A 258 6.66 -40.69 23.02
C VAL A 258 7.76 -40.28 22.06
N SER A 259 8.13 -39.01 21.99
CA SER A 259 9.23 -38.58 21.14
C SER A 259 10.56 -39.17 21.62
N ARG A 260 11.34 -39.75 20.70
CA ARG A 260 12.71 -40.24 20.97
C ARG A 260 13.71 -39.13 21.23
N ALA A 261 13.41 -37.92 20.73
CA ALA A 261 14.17 -36.71 21.03
C ALA A 261 13.56 -35.96 22.22
N GLU A 262 14.40 -35.16 22.88
CA GLU A 262 14.02 -34.27 23.99
C GLU A 262 14.52 -32.84 23.80
N SER A 263 13.73 -31.87 24.26
CA SER A 263 14.08 -30.47 24.39
C SER A 263 15.27 -30.30 25.35
N ARG A 264 16.01 -29.19 25.22
CA ARG A 264 17.10 -28.84 26.15
C ARG A 264 16.64 -28.71 27.61
N ARG A 265 15.34 -28.59 27.84
CA ARG A 265 14.72 -28.53 29.18
C ARG A 265 14.30 -29.90 29.72
N GLY A 266 14.57 -30.98 28.98
CA GLY A 266 14.13 -32.34 29.32
C GLY A 266 12.66 -32.61 28.98
N GLU A 267 12.08 -31.84 28.05
CA GLU A 267 10.68 -32.00 27.63
C GLU A 267 10.58 -32.91 26.39
N ARG A 268 9.53 -33.74 26.32
CA ARG A 268 9.24 -34.67 25.23
C ARG A 268 7.79 -34.53 24.80
N ILE A 269 7.50 -34.91 23.56
CA ILE A 269 6.12 -34.97 23.07
C ILE A 269 5.57 -36.33 23.47
N VAL A 270 4.53 -36.32 24.31
CA VAL A 270 3.87 -37.50 24.82
C VAL A 270 2.44 -37.50 24.29
N GLY A 271 2.09 -38.57 23.60
CA GLY A 271 0.73 -38.89 23.17
C GLY A 271 0.15 -39.96 24.09
N ARG A 272 -0.99 -39.67 24.71
CA ARG A 272 -1.70 -40.55 25.65
C ARG A 272 -2.96 -41.16 25.06
N HIS A 273 -3.44 -42.24 25.67
CA HIS A 273 -4.60 -43.01 25.20
C HIS A 273 -5.86 -42.16 24.99
N ASP A 274 -6.08 -41.12 25.80
CA ASP A 274 -7.18 -40.17 25.70
C ASP A 274 -7.16 -39.27 24.43
N GLY A 275 -6.14 -39.42 23.58
CA GLY A 275 -5.93 -38.62 22.37
C GLY A 275 -5.27 -37.26 22.63
N SER A 276 -4.88 -36.99 23.89
CA SER A 276 -4.05 -35.83 24.21
C SER A 276 -2.63 -36.07 23.72
N VAL A 277 -2.07 -35.05 23.07
CA VAL A 277 -0.65 -34.99 22.73
C VAL A 277 -0.13 -33.67 23.23
N MET A 278 0.81 -33.73 24.17
CA MET A 278 1.34 -32.56 24.87
C MET A 278 2.86 -32.66 25.01
N LEU A 279 3.47 -31.52 25.31
CA LEU A 279 4.88 -31.43 25.65
C LEU A 279 5.01 -31.57 27.17
N GLU A 280 5.68 -32.62 27.63
CA GLU A 280 5.78 -32.97 29.05
C GLU A 280 7.24 -33.15 29.46
N LYS A 281 7.57 -32.80 30.70
CA LYS A 281 8.90 -33.01 31.25
C LYS A 281 9.03 -34.45 31.71
N ARG A 282 10.18 -35.08 31.47
CA ARG A 282 10.45 -36.43 31.98
C ARG A 282 10.39 -36.40 33.51
N ASP A 283 9.48 -37.19 34.09
CA ASP A 283 9.50 -37.45 35.53
C ASP A 283 10.78 -38.25 35.84
N GLU A 284 11.62 -37.68 36.72
CA GLU A 284 12.88 -38.29 37.19
C GLU A 284 12.65 -39.40 38.22
#